data_AF-A0A380FFP2-F1
#
_entry.id   AF-A0A380FFP2-F1
#
_cell.length_a   1.000
_cell.length_b   1.000
_cell.length_c   1.000
_cell.angle_alpha   90.00
_cell.angle_beta   90.00
_cell.angle_gamma   90.00
#
_symmetry.space_group_name_H-M   'P 1'
#
loop_
_entity.id
_entity.type
_entity.pdbx_description
1 polymer ?
#
loop_
_entity_poly.entity_id
_entity_poly.type
_entity_poly.pdbx_seq_one_letter_code
_entity_poly.pdbx_strand_id
1 'polypeptide(L)'
;MVQFFDYAHNQKLASILADFKSDGKVISSVCHGPSAFVGAKDNDGNFLVQGVTLTSFTDDEERAMGLDDKVPFLTQTELENQGAKFIVKDNFVEHVETDGTNLSLVKNPQSSVEIGKTLRDALK
;
A
#
# COMPACT_ATOMS: atom_id res chain seq x y z
N MET A 1 8.39 -9.04 7.65
CA MET A 1 9.78 -8.58 7.48
C MET A 1 10.34 -8.86 6.08
N VAL A 2 10.09 -10.01 5.45
CA VAL A 2 10.56 -10.34 4.07
C VAL A 2 10.03 -9.37 2.98
N GLN A 3 8.81 -8.84 3.13
CA GLN A 3 8.16 -7.99 2.11
C GLN A 3 8.91 -6.68 1.84
N PHE A 4 9.52 -6.05 2.85
CA PHE A 4 10.28 -4.81 2.69
C PHE A 4 11.53 -4.98 1.80
N PHE A 5 12.14 -6.17 1.83
CA PHE A 5 13.38 -6.45 1.11
C PHE A 5 13.13 -6.97 -0.31
N ASP A 6 12.00 -7.64 -0.55
CA ASP A 6 11.73 -8.30 -1.83
C ASP A 6 10.75 -7.52 -2.73
N TYR A 7 9.90 -6.66 -2.16
CA TYR A 7 8.88 -5.92 -2.92
C TYR A 7 9.34 -4.52 -3.29
N ALA A 8 9.94 -3.79 -2.35
CA ALA A 8 10.48 -2.48 -2.63
C ALA A 8 11.60 -2.58 -3.69
N HIS A 9 11.56 -1.70 -4.68
CA HIS A 9 12.51 -1.67 -5.82
C HIS A 9 12.49 -2.91 -6.74
N ASN A 10 11.49 -3.79 -6.63
CA ASN A 10 11.34 -4.90 -7.57
C ASN A 10 10.72 -4.41 -8.89
N GLN A 11 11.55 -4.25 -9.92
CA GLN A 11 11.12 -3.70 -11.21
C GLN A 11 10.01 -4.51 -11.89
N LYS A 12 9.99 -5.84 -11.73
CA LYS A 12 8.92 -6.67 -12.29
C LYS A 12 7.59 -6.41 -11.59
N LEU A 13 7.61 -6.31 -10.26
CA LEU A 13 6.42 -6.02 -9.47
C LEU A 13 5.90 -4.62 -9.80
N ALA A 14 6.78 -3.62 -9.88
CA ALA A 14 6.42 -2.26 -10.28
C ALA A 14 5.78 -2.21 -11.68
N SER A 15 6.33 -2.96 -12.65
CA SER A 15 5.75 -3.06 -14.00
C SER A 15 4.35 -3.66 -13.97
N ILE A 16 4.13 -4.75 -13.21
CA ILE A 16 2.82 -5.38 -13.10
C ILE A 16 1.81 -4.42 -12.45
N LEU A 17 2.22 -3.68 -11.41
CA LEU A 17 1.38 -2.67 -10.76
C LEU A 17 1.03 -1.53 -11.71
N ALA A 18 1.98 -1.07 -12.52
CA ALA A 18 1.76 -0.04 -13.53
C ALA A 18 0.76 -0.51 -14.61
N ASP A 19 0.96 -1.73 -15.13
CA ASP A 19 0.06 -2.32 -16.14
C ASP A 19 -1.37 -2.45 -15.59
N PHE A 20 -1.51 -2.98 -14.36
CA PHE A 20 -2.81 -3.14 -13.71
C PHE A 20 -3.50 -1.79 -13.49
N LYS A 21 -2.76 -0.78 -13.04
CA LYS A 21 -3.30 0.56 -12.88
C LYS A 21 -3.75 1.14 -14.23
N SER A 22 -2.97 0.95 -15.29
CA SER A 22 -3.29 1.45 -16.63
C SER A 22 -4.50 0.76 -17.25
N ASP A 23 -4.67 -0.54 -16.99
CA ASP A 23 -5.79 -1.35 -17.45
C ASP A 23 -7.08 -1.11 -16.63
N GLY A 24 -7.02 -0.25 -15.61
CA GLY A 24 -8.13 -0.01 -14.68
C GLY A 24 -8.49 -1.24 -13.84
N LYS A 25 -7.52 -2.12 -13.57
CA LYS A 25 -7.71 -3.32 -12.74
C LYS A 25 -7.64 -2.99 -11.27
N VAL A 26 -8.35 -3.78 -10.47
CA VAL A 26 -8.30 -3.71 -9.01
C VAL A 26 -6.95 -4.24 -8.51
N ILE A 27 -6.27 -3.45 -7.69
CA ILE A 27 -5.09 -3.82 -6.94
C ILE A 27 -5.44 -3.78 -5.45
N SER A 28 -5.15 -4.85 -4.72
CA SER A 28 -5.37 -4.89 -3.28
C SER A 28 -4.11 -5.32 -2.53
N SER A 29 -3.85 -4.71 -1.37
CA SER A 29 -2.75 -5.13 -0.51
C SER A 29 -3.04 -4.84 0.97
N VAL A 30 -2.33 -5.54 1.86
CA VAL A 30 -2.60 -5.54 3.31
C VAL A 30 -1.31 -5.45 4.12
N CYS A 31 -1.38 -4.78 5.27
CA CYS A 31 -0.29 -4.67 6.25
C CYS A 31 0.94 -3.97 5.66
N HIS A 32 2.00 -4.72 5.36
CA HIS A 32 3.22 -4.23 4.70
C HIS A 32 3.21 -4.39 3.18
N GLY A 33 2.19 -5.03 2.60
CA GLY A 33 2.00 -5.14 1.15
C GLY A 33 2.08 -3.80 0.39
N PRO A 34 1.61 -2.66 0.95
CA PRO A 34 1.77 -1.34 0.34
C PRO A 34 3.23 -0.92 0.09
N SER A 35 4.22 -1.56 0.75
CA SER A 35 5.65 -1.35 0.45
C SER A 35 6.03 -1.68 -1.00
N ALA A 36 5.23 -2.49 -1.72
CA ALA A 36 5.42 -2.76 -3.14
C ALA A 36 5.28 -1.52 -4.03
N PHE A 37 4.59 -0.49 -3.55
CA PHE A 37 4.44 0.77 -4.27
C PHE A 37 5.61 1.73 -4.05
N VAL A 38 6.46 1.47 -3.05
CA VAL A 38 7.63 2.30 -2.78
C VAL A 38 8.58 2.27 -3.97
N GLY A 39 8.73 3.43 -4.62
CA GLY A 39 9.59 3.61 -5.77
C GLY A 39 8.96 3.16 -7.09
N ALA A 40 7.73 2.65 -7.07
CA ALA A 40 7.04 2.18 -8.27
C ALA A 40 6.56 3.37 -9.11
N LYS A 41 6.91 3.35 -10.40
CA LYS A 41 6.61 4.43 -11.34
C LYS A 41 5.91 3.90 -12.59
N ASP A 42 5.12 4.76 -13.23
CA ASP A 42 4.58 4.50 -14.57
C ASP A 42 5.65 4.72 -15.66
N ASN A 43 5.26 4.47 -16.91
CA ASN A 43 6.13 4.64 -18.08
C ASN A 43 6.53 6.11 -18.33
N ASP A 44 5.78 7.06 -17.76
CA ASP A 44 6.07 8.50 -17.82
C ASP A 44 6.99 8.96 -16.68
N GLY A 45 7.33 8.05 -15.76
CA GLY A 45 8.21 8.30 -14.62
C GLY A 45 7.52 8.89 -13.38
N ASN A 46 6.19 9.00 -13.39
CA ASN A 46 5.41 9.45 -12.24
C ASN A 46 5.24 8.30 -11.24
N PHE A 47 5.22 8.60 -9.94
CA PHE A 47 4.96 7.58 -8.94
C PHE A 47 3.55 7.03 -9.07
N LEU A 48 3.40 5.70 -8.97
CA LEU A 48 2.09 5.06 -9.06
C LEU A 48 1.13 5.50 -7.94
N VAL A 49 1.66 6.00 -6.82
CA VAL A 49 0.87 6.49 -5.69
C VAL A 49 0.64 8.00 -5.70
N GLN A 50 1.16 8.71 -6.70
CA GLN A 50 1.00 10.16 -6.77
C GLN A 50 -0.48 10.55 -6.87
N GLY A 51 -0.97 11.32 -5.89
CA GLY A 51 -2.35 11.80 -5.80
C GLY A 51 -3.38 10.76 -5.32
N VAL A 52 -2.95 9.52 -5.08
CA VAL A 52 -3.76 8.37 -4.70
C VAL A 52 -4.04 8.39 -3.19
N THR A 53 -5.30 8.16 -2.81
CA THR A 53 -5.71 8.05 -1.40
C THR A 53 -5.49 6.64 -0.87
N LEU A 54 -4.74 6.45 0.21
CA LEU A 54 -4.45 5.11 0.71
C LEU A 54 -4.19 5.03 2.21
N THR A 55 -4.11 3.81 2.72
CA THR A 55 -3.64 3.51 4.08
C THR A 55 -2.69 2.30 4.06
N SER A 56 -1.87 2.16 5.10
CA SER A 56 -1.00 1.02 5.36
C SER A 56 -0.68 0.96 6.84
N PHE A 57 0.08 -0.05 7.27
CA PHE A 57 0.69 -0.02 8.59
C PHE A 57 1.41 1.32 8.82
N THR A 58 1.11 1.99 9.93
CA THR A 58 1.57 3.36 10.19
C THR A 58 2.93 3.38 10.86
N ASP A 59 3.64 4.50 10.74
CA ASP A 59 4.94 4.66 11.38
C ASP A 59 4.83 4.60 12.90
N ASP A 60 3.71 5.09 13.46
CA ASP A 60 3.43 4.99 14.88
C ASP A 60 3.18 3.56 15.36
N GLU A 61 2.59 2.70 14.52
CA GLU A 61 2.47 1.28 14.84
C GLU A 61 3.81 0.56 14.77
N GLU A 62 4.66 0.90 13.79
CA GLU A 62 6.01 0.31 13.66
C GLU A 62 6.89 0.70 14.87
N ARG A 63 6.81 1.96 15.31
CA ARG A 63 7.44 2.45 16.56
C ARG A 63 6.87 1.77 17.80
N ALA A 64 5.55 1.62 17.90
CA ALA A 64 4.91 0.96 19.03
C ALA A 64 5.33 -0.52 19.15
N MET A 65 5.67 -1.16 18.03
CA MET A 65 6.23 -2.51 18.00
C MET A 65 7.76 -2.56 18.22
N GLY A 66 8.45 -1.41 18.27
CA GLY A 66 9.91 -1.33 18.41
C GLY A 66 10.66 -1.93 17.21
N LEU A 67 10.09 -1.75 16.02
CA LEU A 67 10.60 -2.30 14.76
C LEU A 67 11.08 -1.22 13.78
N ASP A 68 10.90 0.05 14.11
CA ASP A 68 11.32 1.20 13.31
C ASP A 68 12.82 1.18 12.98
N ASP A 69 13.67 0.80 13.94
CA ASP A 69 15.12 0.63 13.73
C ASP A 69 15.50 -0.65 12.95
N LYS A 70 14.53 -1.53 12.67
CA LYS A 70 14.76 -2.84 12.02
C LYS A 70 14.23 -2.91 10.59
N VAL A 71 13.46 -1.91 10.16
CA VAL A 71 12.96 -1.80 8.80
C VAL A 71 13.87 -0.86 7.98
N PRO A 72 14.10 -1.13 6.69
CA PRO A 72 14.98 -0.30 5.87
C PRO A 72 14.41 1.09 5.60
N PHE A 73 13.09 1.23 5.71
CA PHE A 73 12.35 2.48 5.57
C PHE A 73 10.98 2.32 6.26
N LEU A 74 10.37 3.46 6.54
CA LEU A 74 9.03 3.59 7.06
C LEU A 74 8.04 3.71 5.90
N THR A 75 7.09 2.77 5.79
CA THR A 75 6.23 2.66 4.60
C THR A 75 5.32 3.88 4.43
N GLN A 76 4.72 4.37 5.52
CA GLN A 76 3.86 5.56 5.45
C GLN A 76 4.67 6.76 4.98
N THR A 77 5.77 7.08 5.67
CA THR A 77 6.67 8.19 5.30
C THR A 77 7.05 8.14 3.82
N GLU A 78 7.45 6.97 3.31
CA GLU A 78 7.94 6.86 1.94
C GLU A 78 6.83 6.98 0.89
N LEU A 79 5.63 6.47 1.16
CA LEU A 79 4.48 6.65 0.27
C LEU A 79 4.00 8.11 0.25
N GLU A 80 3.98 8.79 1.39
CA GLU A 80 3.68 10.23 1.49
C GLU A 80 4.71 11.06 0.70
N ASN A 81 6.00 10.77 0.83
CA ASN A 81 7.07 11.42 0.06
C ASN A 81 6.91 11.25 -1.46
N GLN A 82 6.28 10.16 -1.90
CA GLN A 82 5.97 9.86 -3.30
C GLN A 82 4.63 10.46 -3.76
N GLY A 83 3.98 11.26 -2.91
CA GLY A 83 2.77 12.02 -3.23
C GLY A 83 1.46 11.31 -2.95
N ALA A 84 1.47 10.22 -2.16
CA ALA A 84 0.25 9.58 -1.67
C ALA A 84 -0.51 10.49 -0.69
N LYS A 85 -1.84 10.40 -0.71
CA LYS A 85 -2.72 11.01 0.30
C LYS A 85 -3.03 9.95 1.36
N PHE A 86 -2.17 9.88 2.37
CA PHE A 86 -2.27 8.83 3.38
C PHE A 86 -3.38 9.14 4.40
N ILE A 87 -4.22 8.15 4.70
CA ILE A 87 -5.25 8.21 5.73
C ILE A 87 -4.81 7.37 6.93
N VAL A 88 -4.71 8.03 8.07
CA VAL A 88 -4.29 7.44 9.35
C VAL A 88 -5.50 7.30 10.26
N LYS A 89 -5.60 6.14 10.90
CA LYS A 89 -6.51 5.87 12.03
C LYS A 89 -5.72 5.42 13.25
N ASP A 90 -6.41 5.34 14.39
CA ASP A 90 -5.88 4.81 15.64
C ASP A 90 -5.11 3.49 15.46
N ASN A 91 -4.06 3.32 16.25
CA ASN A 91 -3.16 2.18 16.16
C ASN A 91 -3.91 0.86 16.44
N PHE A 92 -3.59 -0.17 15.65
CA PHE A 92 -4.12 -1.52 15.73
C PHE A 92 -5.64 -1.63 15.52
N VAL A 93 -6.26 -0.62 14.92
CA VAL A 93 -7.67 -0.62 14.51
C VAL A 93 -7.80 -1.01 13.05
N GLU A 94 -8.83 -1.80 12.75
CA GLU A 94 -9.18 -2.18 11.39
C GLU A 94 -9.46 -0.96 10.51
N HIS A 95 -8.82 -0.94 9.34
CA HIS A 95 -9.00 0.13 8.39
C HIS A 95 -8.72 -0.34 6.95
N VAL A 96 -9.70 -0.09 6.09
CA VAL A 96 -9.62 -0.26 4.64
C VAL A 96 -9.80 1.12 4.02
N GLU A 97 -8.92 1.48 3.10
CA GLU A 97 -9.09 2.64 2.25
C GLU A 97 -9.12 2.23 0.78
N THR A 98 -9.99 2.90 0.04
CA THR A 98 -10.19 2.64 -1.39
C THR A 98 -10.08 3.94 -2.18
N ASP A 99 -9.17 3.98 -3.14
CA ASP A 99 -9.06 5.09 -4.10
C ASP A 99 -9.79 4.71 -5.39
N GLY A 100 -11.00 5.26 -5.55
CA GLY A 100 -11.89 4.86 -6.65
C GLY A 100 -12.20 3.36 -6.61
N THR A 101 -12.19 2.71 -7.78
CA THR A 101 -12.46 1.28 -7.91
C THR A 101 -11.21 0.40 -7.91
N ASN A 102 -10.01 0.98 -8.02
CA ASN A 102 -8.85 0.26 -8.54
C ASN A 102 -7.72 0.04 -7.53
N LEU A 103 -7.78 0.67 -6.35
CA LEU A 103 -6.79 0.44 -5.30
C LEU A 103 -7.47 0.28 -3.94
N SER A 104 -7.29 -0.87 -3.31
CA SER A 104 -7.79 -1.16 -1.95
C SER A 104 -6.62 -1.50 -1.05
N LEU A 105 -6.28 -0.61 -0.11
CA LEU A 105 -5.17 -0.81 0.81
C LEU A 105 -5.68 -0.94 2.24
N VAL A 106 -5.10 -1.89 2.96
CA VAL A 106 -5.61 -2.31 4.27
C VAL A 106 -4.51 -2.27 5.30
N LYS A 107 -4.84 -1.66 6.43
CA LYS A 107 -3.88 -1.29 7.46
C LYS A 107 -3.35 -2.51 8.25
N ASN A 108 -4.20 -3.46 8.65
CA ASN A 108 -3.82 -4.52 9.61
C ASN A 108 -4.44 -5.90 9.27
N PRO A 109 -3.88 -7.03 9.75
CA PRO A 109 -4.37 -8.39 9.47
C PRO A 109 -5.83 -8.66 9.88
N GLN A 110 -6.33 -7.96 10.89
CA GLN A 110 -7.69 -8.06 11.39
C GLN A 110 -8.73 -7.71 10.30
N SER A 111 -8.35 -6.87 9.33
CA SER A 111 -9.20 -6.45 8.22
C SER A 111 -9.18 -7.39 7.00
N SER A 112 -8.60 -8.59 7.13
CA SER A 112 -8.50 -9.58 6.04
C SER A 112 -9.84 -10.14 5.55
N VAL A 113 -10.89 -10.12 6.37
CA VAL A 113 -12.25 -10.48 5.93
C VAL A 113 -12.87 -9.36 5.10
N GLU A 114 -12.68 -8.10 5.51
CA GLU A 114 -13.25 -6.94 4.82
C GLU A 114 -12.58 -6.72 3.45
N ILE A 115 -11.27 -6.91 3.32
CA ILE A 115 -10.61 -6.82 2.00
C ILE A 115 -11.16 -7.83 1.00
N GLY A 116 -11.49 -9.06 1.45
CA GLY A 116 -12.08 -10.09 0.62
C GLY A 116 -13.47 -9.69 0.11
N LYS A 117 -14.28 -9.02 0.95
CA LYS A 117 -15.59 -8.49 0.55
C LYS A 117 -15.44 -7.34 -0.44
N THR A 118 -14.57 -6.37 -0.17
CA THR A 118 -14.30 -5.23 -1.06
C THR A 118 -13.83 -5.71 -2.44
N LEU A 119 -12.89 -6.65 -2.48
CA LEU A 119 -12.38 -7.20 -3.75
C LEU A 119 -13.48 -7.92 -4.53
N ARG A 120 -14.29 -8.75 -3.87
CA ARG A 120 -15.44 -9.41 -4.50
C ARG A 120 -16.40 -8.40 -5.14
N ASP A 121 -16.68 -7.29 -4.47
CA ASP A 121 -17.65 -6.31 -4.95
C ASP A 121 -17.07 -5.39 -6.03
N ALA A 122 -15.75 -5.17 -6.05
CA ALA A 122 -15.05 -4.40 -7.09
C ALA A 122 -14.84 -5.17 -8.41
N LEU A 123 -14.93 -6.51 -8.40
CA LEU A 123 -14.70 -7.38 -9.57
C LEU A 123 -15.99 -7.81 -10.31
N LYS A 124 -17.13 -7.19 -10.01
CA LYS A 124 -18.41 -7.44 -10.68
C LYS A 124 -18.58 -6.55 -11.90
#